data_AF-A0A518C7M8-F1
#
_entry.id   AF-A0A518C7M8-F1
#
_cell.length_a   1.000
_cell.length_b   1.000
_cell.length_c   1.000
_cell.angle_alpha   90.00
_cell.angle_beta   90.00
_cell.angle_gamma   90.00
#
_symmetry.space_group_name_H-M   'P 1'
#
loop_
_entity.id
_entity.type
_entity.pdbx_description
1 polymer ?
#
loop_
_entity_poly.entity_id
_entity_poly.type
_entity_poly.pdbx_seq_one_letter_code
_entity_poly.pdbx_strand_id
1 'polypeptide(L)'
;MNETHQHTSSWQKWTVIAFALPLLYVLSSGPVIGLTFSLRESTGWDGFYQVMWLYYPILILGHESPLFLYIEWWVVEVFHTVGPG
;
A
#
# COMPACT_ATOMS: atom_id res chain seq x y z
N MET A 1 -46.39 -20.62 5.18
CA MET A 1 -45.71 -19.80 4.15
C MET A 1 -45.16 -18.55 4.83
N ASN A 2 -43.84 -18.48 4.95
CA ASN A 2 -43.02 -17.29 4.69
C ASN A 2 -41.60 -17.57 5.20
N GLU A 3 -40.77 -18.10 4.31
CA GLU A 3 -39.32 -18.11 4.49
C GLU A 3 -38.81 -16.71 4.16
N THR A 4 -38.48 -15.93 5.18
CA THR A 4 -37.86 -14.62 5.05
C THR A 4 -36.39 -14.79 4.67
N HIS A 5 -36.11 -14.62 3.38
CA HIS A 5 -34.79 -14.68 2.78
C HIS A 5 -33.75 -13.83 3.54
N GLN A 6 -32.66 -14.50 3.97
CA GLN A 6 -31.42 -13.93 4.52
C GLN A 6 -30.61 -13.11 3.48
N HIS A 7 -31.23 -12.18 2.75
CA HIS A 7 -30.60 -11.52 1.60
C HIS A 7 -29.77 -10.26 1.97
N THR A 8 -29.70 -9.85 3.24
CA THR A 8 -29.14 -8.54 3.63
C THR A 8 -27.67 -8.57 4.07
N SER A 9 -27.05 -9.73 4.28
CA SER A 9 -25.70 -9.82 4.87
C SER A 9 -24.54 -9.71 3.86
N SER A 10 -24.69 -10.25 2.65
CA SER A 10 -23.56 -10.34 1.69
C SER A 10 -23.17 -8.97 1.13
N TRP A 11 -24.17 -8.15 0.77
CA TRP A 11 -23.95 -6.82 0.18
C TRP A 11 -23.17 -5.89 1.11
N GLN A 12 -23.49 -5.87 2.40
CA GLN A 12 -22.76 -5.07 3.41
C GLN A 12 -21.30 -5.50 3.51
N LYS A 13 -21.02 -6.82 3.49
CA LYS A 13 -19.64 -7.34 3.52
C LYS A 13 -18.85 -6.90 2.29
N TRP A 14 -19.44 -7.00 1.10
CA TRP A 14 -18.79 -6.57 -0.14
C TRP A 14 -18.53 -5.07 -0.18
N THR A 15 -19.45 -4.25 0.34
CA THR A 15 -19.22 -2.80 0.49
C THR A 15 -18.03 -2.52 1.40
N VAL A 16 -17.95 -3.16 2.57
CA VAL A 16 -16.82 -3.00 3.48
C VAL A 16 -15.51 -3.39 2.82
N ILE A 17 -15.47 -4.53 2.12
CA ILE A 17 -14.27 -4.99 1.39
C ILE A 17 -13.87 -3.99 0.31
N ALA A 18 -14.83 -3.47 -0.45
CA ALA A 18 -14.57 -2.53 -1.54
C ALA A 18 -13.93 -1.22 -1.07
N PHE A 19 -14.24 -0.76 0.16
CA PHE A 19 -13.60 0.42 0.74
C PHE A 19 -12.34 0.09 1.54
N ALA A 20 -12.32 -1.04 2.24
CA ALA A 20 -11.18 -1.45 3.05
C ALA A 20 -9.96 -1.79 2.19
N LEU A 21 -10.15 -2.43 1.04
CA LEU A 21 -9.04 -2.84 0.18
C LEU A 21 -8.20 -1.66 -0.36
N PRO A 22 -8.80 -0.62 -0.98
CA PRO A 22 -8.03 0.55 -1.41
C PRO A 22 -7.36 1.28 -0.24
N LEU A 23 -8.05 1.37 0.90
CA LEU A 23 -7.50 2.02 2.08
C LEU A 23 -6.28 1.26 2.63
N LEU A 24 -6.39 -0.06 2.79
CA LEU A 24 -5.28 -0.91 3.22
C LEU A 24 -4.14 -0.88 2.20
N TYR A 25 -4.45 -0.87 0.90
CA TYR A 25 -3.46 -0.75 -0.15
C TYR A 25 -2.66 0.55 0.00
N VAL A 26 -3.31 1.70 0.16
CA VAL A 26 -2.64 3.00 0.39
C VAL A 26 -1.86 3.00 1.71
N LEU A 27 -2.47 2.56 2.81
CA LEU A 27 -1.78 2.53 4.12
C LEU A 27 -0.61 1.55 4.17
N SER A 28 -0.61 0.53 3.32
CA SER A 28 0.51 -0.42 3.23
C SER A 28 1.66 0.12 2.39
N SER A 29 1.43 1.08 1.49
CA SER A 29 2.45 1.49 0.52
C SER A 29 3.69 2.05 1.18
N GLY A 30 3.55 2.95 2.16
CA GLY A 30 4.66 3.53 2.91
C GLY A 30 5.55 2.48 3.59
N PRO A 31 5.04 1.70 4.55
CA PRO A 31 5.86 0.74 5.30
C PRO A 31 6.43 -0.38 4.42
N VAL A 32 5.68 -0.86 3.42
CA VAL A 32 6.18 -1.92 2.53
C VAL A 32 7.31 -1.40 1.65
N ILE A 33 7.15 -0.20 1.07
CA ILE A 33 8.20 0.43 0.27
C ILE A 33 9.44 0.71 1.13
N GLY A 34 9.29 1.35 2.29
CA GLY A 34 10.40 1.65 3.20
C GLY A 34 11.16 0.40 3.65
N LEU A 35 10.44 -0.67 4.04
CA LEU A 35 11.06 -1.95 4.40
C LEU A 35 11.86 -2.53 3.22
N THR A 36 11.34 -2.40 2.01
CA THR A 36 11.97 -2.93 0.80
C THR A 36 13.28 -2.20 0.48
N PHE A 37 13.33 -0.87 0.64
CA PHE A 37 14.58 -0.11 0.55
C PHE A 37 15.59 -0.57 1.60
N SER A 38 15.15 -0.74 2.85
CA SER A 38 16.00 -1.17 3.96
C SER A 38 16.58 -2.57 3.73
N LEU A 39 15.76 -3.49 3.23
CA LEU A 39 16.19 -4.83 2.86
C LEU A 39 17.17 -4.81 1.69
N ARG A 40 16.95 -3.98 0.68
CA ARG A 40 17.89 -3.82 -0.43
C ARG A 40 19.24 -3.29 0.06
N GLU A 41 19.25 -2.25 0.89
CA GLU A 41 20.49 -1.67 1.41
C GLU A 41 21.29 -2.66 2.26
N SER A 42 20.61 -3.42 3.12
CA SER A 42 21.25 -4.40 4.01
C SER A 42 21.76 -5.65 3.30
N THR A 43 21.11 -6.06 2.20
CA THR A 43 21.45 -7.30 1.48
C THR A 43 22.21 -7.09 0.17
N GLY A 44 22.14 -5.89 -0.40
CA GLY A 44 22.62 -5.58 -1.75
C GLY A 44 21.81 -6.21 -2.89
N TRP A 45 20.66 -6.84 -2.61
CA TRP A 45 19.85 -7.52 -3.62
C TRP A 45 18.76 -6.60 -4.19
N ASP A 46 18.89 -6.22 -5.46
CA ASP A 46 17.94 -5.33 -6.14
C ASP A 46 16.56 -5.97 -6.40
N GLY A 47 16.41 -7.29 -6.20
CA GLY A 47 15.13 -7.98 -6.40
C GLY A 47 14.01 -7.48 -5.48
N PHE A 48 14.36 -6.87 -4.35
CA PHE A 48 13.41 -6.20 -3.47
C PHE A 48 12.63 -5.09 -4.20
N TYR A 49 13.25 -4.37 -5.14
CA TYR A 49 12.55 -3.30 -5.90
C TYR A 49 11.38 -3.77 -6.75
N GLN A 50 11.16 -5.08 -6.91
CA GLN A 50 9.94 -5.60 -7.55
C GLN A 50 8.66 -5.11 -6.87
N VAL A 51 8.69 -4.77 -5.58
CA VAL A 51 7.51 -4.22 -4.88
C VAL A 51 7.04 -2.88 -5.47
N MET A 52 7.92 -2.14 -6.16
CA MET A 52 7.55 -0.89 -6.83
C MET A 52 6.47 -1.13 -7.89
N TRP A 53 6.46 -2.30 -8.54
CA TRP A 53 5.43 -2.65 -9.52
C TRP A 53 4.04 -2.77 -8.90
N LEU A 54 3.97 -3.33 -7.68
CA LEU A 54 2.71 -3.46 -6.95
C LEU A 54 2.11 -2.09 -6.63
N TYR A 55 2.95 -1.12 -6.29
CA TYR A 55 2.55 0.24 -5.91
C TYR A 55 2.64 1.27 -7.04
N TYR A 56 2.96 0.85 -8.26
CA TYR A 56 3.13 1.72 -9.41
C TYR A 56 1.95 2.69 -9.63
N PRO A 57 0.67 2.29 -9.47
CA PRO A 57 -0.45 3.21 -9.59
C PRO A 57 -0.43 4.39 -8.60
N ILE A 58 0.19 4.24 -7.43
CA ILE A 58 0.37 5.34 -6.48
C ILE A 58 1.59 6.18 -6.89
N LEU A 59 2.69 5.51 -7.25
CA LEU A 59 3.96 6.16 -7.58
C LEU A 59 3.86 7.04 -8.82
N ILE A 60 3.05 6.66 -9.81
CA ILE A 60 2.86 7.44 -11.05
C ILE A 60 2.15 8.79 -10.81
N LEU A 61 1.50 8.99 -9.65
CA LEU A 61 0.87 10.26 -9.30
C LEU A 61 1.91 11.38 -9.06
N GLY A 62 3.18 11.02 -8.91
CA GLY A 62 4.28 11.97 -8.80
C GLY A 62 4.49 12.54 -7.40
N HIS A 63 5.58 13.30 -7.26
CA HIS A 63 6.14 13.78 -6.00
C HIS A 63 5.24 14.80 -5.27
N GLU A 64 4.37 15.50 -6.01
CA GLU A 64 3.45 16.51 -5.47
C GLU A 64 2.19 15.90 -4.83
N SER A 65 2.04 14.57 -4.89
CA SER A 65 0.89 13.89 -4.28
C SER A 65 1.06 13.76 -2.76
N PRO A 66 0.01 14.01 -1.95
CA PRO A 66 0.05 13.69 -0.51
C PRO A 66 0.42 12.24 -0.21
N LEU A 67 0.12 11.32 -1.13
CA LEU A 67 0.52 9.91 -1.01
C LEU A 67 2.02 9.71 -1.16
N PHE A 68 2.68 10.54 -1.98
CA PHE A 68 4.12 10.50 -2.11
C PHE A 68 4.80 10.96 -0.82
N LEU A 69 4.36 12.09 -0.25
CA LEU A 69 4.87 12.56 1.06
C LEU A 69 4.67 11.52 2.17
N TYR A 70 3.54 10.82 2.15
CA TYR A 70 3.29 9.71 3.08
C TYR A 70 4.29 8.56 2.91
N ILE A 71 4.61 8.18 1.67
CA ILE A 71 5.60 7.12 1.38
C ILE A 71 7.00 7.61 1.77
N GLU A 72 7.37 8.82 1.39
CA GLU A 72 8.66 9.43 1.68
C GLU A 72 8.92 9.49 3.19
N TRP A 73 7.92 9.89 3.98
CA TRP A 73 8.01 9.86 5.44
C TRP A 73 8.40 8.47 5.98
N TRP A 74 7.79 7.39 5.47
CA TRP A 74 8.19 6.04 5.87
C TRP A 74 9.62 5.70 5.44
N VAL A 75 9.98 6.00 4.19
CA VAL A 75 11.28 5.65 3.60
C VAL A 75 12.43 6.38 4.30
N VAL A 76 12.28 7.69 4.50
CA VAL A 76 13.34 8.58 4.98
C VAL A 76 13.32 8.72 6.50
N GLU A 77 12.16 8.99 7.09
CA GLU A 77 12.07 9.30 8.53
C GLU A 77 11.94 8.04 9.40
N VAL A 78 11.28 6.99 8.90
CA VAL A 78 11.07 5.76 9.70
C VAL A 78 12.15 4.72 9.44
N PHE A 79 12.46 4.44 8.17
CA PHE A 79 13.43 3.43 7.79
C PHE A 79 14.85 3.97 7.58
N HIS A 80 15.03 5.30 7.52
CA HIS A 80 16.34 5.96 7.33
C HIS A 80 17.10 5.48 6.10
N THR A 81 16.37 5.15 5.04
CA THR A 81 16.94 4.71 3.77
C THR A 81 17.07 5.89 2.82
N VAL A 82 18.05 5.83 1.92
CA VAL A 82 18.02 6.71 0.74
C VAL A 82 16.91 6.17 -0.15
N GLY A 83 15.84 6.95 -0.30
CA GLY A 83 14.70 6.58 -1.13
C GLY A 83 15.09 6.29 -2.59
N PRO A 84 14.11 6.03 -3.48
CA PRO A 84 14.40 5.91 -4.90
C PRO A 84 14.92 7.28 -5.37
N GLY A 85 16.23 7.45 -5.40
CA GLY A 85 16.89 8.65 -5.90
C GLY A 85 16.50 8.96 -7.34
#